data_AF-A0A9P0MBX0-F1
#
_entry.id   AF-A0A9P0MBX0-F1
#
_cell.length_a   1.000
_cell.length_b   1.000
_cell.length_c   1.000
_cell.angle_alpha   90.00
_cell.angle_beta   90.00
_cell.angle_gamma   90.00
#
_symmetry.space_group_name_H-M   'P 1'
#
loop_
_entity.id
_entity.type
_entity.pdbx_description
1 polymer ?
#
loop_
_entity_poly.entity_id
_entity_poly.type
_entity_poly.pdbx_seq_one_letter_code
_entity_poly.pdbx_strand_id
1 'polypeptide(L)'
;MLHSCDNKRVSLDAWDISGDIENGEKVTEIVCRAIEFVTETYKTNVYAIVSDNASVMVKMGNELDQTIWHSTCSSHTANLFAKSVLD
;
A
#
# COMPACT_ATOMS: atom_id res chain seq x y z
N MET A 1 -8.26 -1.82 14.57
CA MET A 1 -8.15 -2.92 15.56
C MET A 1 -6.70 -3.39 15.55
N LEU A 2 -5.94 -3.16 16.63
CA LEU A 2 -4.54 -3.58 16.73
C LEU A 2 -4.49 -5.06 17.12
N HIS A 3 -4.07 -5.93 16.19
CA HIS A 3 -3.76 -7.33 16.50
C HIS A 3 -2.26 -7.46 16.75
N SER A 4 -1.88 -8.00 17.91
CA SER A 4 -0.48 -8.30 18.27
C SER A 4 -0.29 -9.81 18.19
N CYS A 5 0.54 -10.26 17.26
CA CYS A 5 1.01 -11.65 17.19
C CYS A 5 2.54 -11.61 17.07
N ASP A 6 3.26 -12.32 17.93
CA ASP A 6 4.74 -12.42 17.92
C ASP A 6 5.49 -11.09 17.89
N ASN A 7 5.19 -10.16 18.82
CA ASN A 7 5.80 -8.81 18.90
C ASN A 7 5.61 -7.93 17.65
N LYS A 8 4.73 -8.33 16.71
CA LYS A 8 4.36 -7.50 15.56
C LYS A 8 3.16 -6.65 15.90
N ARG A 9 3.19 -5.37 15.51
CA ARG A 9 2.06 -4.44 15.65
C ARG A 9 1.42 -4.25 14.29
N VAL A 10 0.11 -4.42 14.22
CA VAL A 10 -0.67 -4.20 12.99
C VAL A 10 -1.57 -2.99 13.20
N SER A 11 -1.32 -1.92 12.45
CA SER A 11 -2.23 -0.78 12.36
C SER A 11 -3.09 -0.94 11.11
N LEU A 12 -4.38 -0.64 11.22
CA LEU A 12 -5.30 -0.61 10.09
C LEU A 12 -6.06 0.70 10.15
N ASP A 13 -6.04 1.40 9.03
CA ASP A 13 -6.77 2.62 8.81
C ASP A 13 -7.40 2.55 7.41
N ALA A 14 -8.51 3.24 7.21
CA ALA A 14 -9.33 3.17 6.01
C ALA A 14 -9.69 4.59 5.55
N TRP A 15 -9.38 4.88 4.28
CA TRP A 15 -9.68 6.15 3.65
C TRP A 15 -10.81 5.96 2.66
N ASP A 16 -11.86 6.77 2.80
CA ASP A 16 -12.93 6.85 1.80
C ASP A 16 -12.52 7.83 0.70
N ILE A 17 -12.41 7.31 -0.51
CA ILE A 17 -12.07 8.07 -1.73
C ILE A 17 -13.21 8.10 -2.73
N SER A 18 -14.42 7.67 -2.35
CA SER A 18 -15.56 7.52 -3.27
C SER A 18 -15.99 8.83 -3.93
N GLY A 19 -15.66 9.98 -3.32
CA GLY A 19 -15.91 11.32 -3.87
C GLY A 19 -14.77 11.90 -4.70
N ASP A 20 -13.63 11.23 -4.76
CA ASP A 20 -12.42 11.68 -5.43
C ASP A 20 -12.17 10.90 -6.73
N ILE A 21 -11.37 11.48 -7.63
CA ILE A 21 -10.86 10.74 -8.79
C ILE A 21 -9.74 9.84 -8.30
N GLU A 22 -9.96 8.53 -8.35
CA GLU A 22 -8.93 7.53 -8.06
C GLU A 22 -7.85 7.56 -9.16
N ASN A 23 -6.75 8.26 -8.88
CA ASN A 23 -5.60 8.37 -9.76
C ASN A 23 -4.29 8.23 -8.97
N GLY A 24 -3.18 8.01 -9.68
CA GLY A 24 -1.87 7.74 -9.05
C GLY A 24 -1.47 8.80 -8.04
N GLU A 25 -1.62 10.08 -8.39
CA GLU A 25 -1.22 11.21 -7.53
C GLU A 25 -2.04 11.26 -6.24
N LYS A 26 -3.35 11.02 -6.33
CA LYS A 26 -4.23 11.02 -5.15
C LYS A 26 -3.92 9.85 -4.23
N VAL A 27 -3.65 8.68 -4.79
CA VAL A 27 -3.23 7.50 -4.02
C VAL A 27 -1.86 7.75 -3.37
N THR A 28 -0.91 8.37 -4.08
CA THR A 28 0.39 8.80 -3.52
C THR A 28 0.19 9.73 -2.31
N GLU A 29 -0.68 10.74 -2.42
CA GLU A 29 -1.00 11.65 -1.31
C GLU A 29 -1.50 10.89 -0.07
N ILE A 30 -2.44 9.96 -0.25
CA ILE A 30 -3.01 9.16 0.83
C ILE A 30 -1.93 8.28 1.48
N VAL A 31 -1.10 7.64 0.68
CA VAL A 31 -0.01 6.77 1.17
C VAL A 31 1.03 7.59 1.94
N CYS A 32 1.41 8.79 1.46
CA CYS A 32 2.29 9.69 2.20
C CYS A 32 1.70 10.06 3.57
N ARG A 33 0.42 10.44 3.63
CA ARG A 33 -0.26 10.71 4.90
C ARG A 33 -0.29 9.50 5.83
N ALA A 34 -0.48 8.30 5.28
CA ALA A 34 -0.45 7.06 6.05
C ALA A 34 0.95 6.78 6.63
N ILE A 35 2.02 7.03 5.85
CA ILE A 35 3.41 6.92 6.31
C ILE A 35 3.68 7.91 7.46
N GLU A 36 3.30 9.17 7.29
CA GLU A 36 3.43 10.20 8.32
C GLU A 36 2.69 9.80 9.60
N PHE A 37 1.42 9.37 9.48
CA PHE A 37 0.61 8.92 10.60
C PHE A 37 1.26 7.76 11.37
N VAL A 38 1.75 6.74 10.66
CA VAL A 38 2.40 5.58 11.29
C VAL A 38 3.72 6.01 11.95
N THR A 39 4.48 6.88 11.30
CA THR A 39 5.76 7.37 11.81
C THR A 39 5.58 8.17 13.09
N GLU A 40 4.62 9.08 13.12
CA GLU A 40 4.34 9.90 14.29
C GLU A 40 3.74 9.09 15.45
N THR A 41 2.81 8.18 15.14
CA THR A 41 2.07 7.39 16.13
C THR A 41 2.94 6.33 16.78
N TYR A 42 3.72 5.60 15.98
CA TYR A 42 4.47 4.44 16.45
C TYR A 42 5.98 4.68 16.58
N LYS A 43 6.45 5.88 16.23
CA LYS A 43 7.88 6.27 16.27
C LYS A 43 8.76 5.28 15.50
N THR A 44 8.29 4.87 14.31
CA THR A 44 8.96 3.91 13.43
C THR A 44 9.03 4.45 12.01
N ASN A 45 10.01 4.02 11.22
CA ASN A 45 10.06 4.35 9.80
C ASN A 45 9.37 3.26 8.98
N VAL A 46 8.79 3.68 7.85
CA VAL A 46 8.27 2.77 6.81
C VAL A 46 9.38 2.55 5.79
N TYR A 47 9.74 1.30 5.55
CA TYR A 47 10.83 0.94 4.62
C TYR A 47 10.33 0.29 3.33
N ALA A 48 9.10 -0.24 3.34
CA ALA A 48 8.54 -0.91 2.20
C ALA A 48 7.02 -0.80 2.15
N ILE A 49 6.47 -0.80 0.94
CA ILE A 49 5.05 -0.82 0.64
C ILE A 49 4.75 -1.99 -0.29
N VAL A 50 3.66 -2.69 0.01
CA VAL A 50 3.13 -3.77 -0.83
C VAL A 50 1.74 -3.35 -1.32
N SER A 51 1.55 -3.25 -2.63
CA SER A 51 0.26 -2.90 -3.24
C SER A 51 -0.19 -3.97 -4.23
N ASP A 52 -1.39 -3.87 -4.80
CA ASP A 52 -1.71 -4.66 -5.99
C ASP A 52 -0.87 -4.24 -7.22
N ASN A 53 -1.10 -4.90 -8.35
CA ASN A 53 -0.43 -4.64 -9.63
C ASN A 53 -1.27 -3.73 -10.56
N ALA A 54 -2.20 -2.95 -10.04
CA ALA A 54 -2.94 -1.98 -10.84
C ALA A 54 -2.03 -0.83 -11.25
N SER A 55 -2.28 -0.25 -12.43
CA SER A 55 -1.46 0.83 -13.00
C SER A 55 -1.36 2.05 -12.07
N VAL A 56 -2.43 2.38 -11.37
CA VAL A 56 -2.50 3.45 -10.36
C VAL A 56 -1.54 3.19 -9.20
N MET A 57 -1.51 1.95 -8.69
CA MET A 57 -0.64 1.57 -7.57
C MET A 57 0.83 1.52 -7.98
N VAL A 58 1.13 1.08 -9.21
CA VAL A 58 2.48 1.12 -9.77
C VAL A 58 2.95 2.56 -9.99
N LYS A 59 2.07 3.45 -10.48
CA LYS A 59 2.38 4.89 -10.58
C LYS A 59 2.70 5.46 -9.20
N MET A 60 1.87 5.18 -8.19
CA MET A 60 2.14 5.60 -6.82
C MET A 60 3.49 5.10 -6.30
N GLY A 61 3.79 3.82 -6.49
CA GLY A 61 5.08 3.24 -6.08
C GLY A 61 6.30 3.93 -6.69
N ASN A 62 6.19 4.39 -7.94
CA ASN A 62 7.26 5.13 -8.63
C ASN A 62 7.33 6.61 -8.23
N GLU A 63 6.25 7.18 -7.71
CA GLU A 63 6.17 8.58 -7.24
C GLU A 63 6.58 8.76 -5.79
N LEU A 64 6.56 7.69 -4.99
CA LEU A 64 7.07 7.70 -3.63
C LEU A 64 8.58 7.94 -3.59
N ASP A 65 9.07 8.42 -2.45
CA ASP A 65 10.50 8.63 -2.22
C ASP A 65 11.30 7.35 -2.59
N GLN A 66 12.39 7.51 -3.35
CA GLN A 66 13.24 6.41 -3.80
C GLN A 66 13.91 5.65 -2.64
N THR A 67 13.77 6.12 -1.42
CA THR A 67 14.19 5.43 -0.20
C THR A 67 13.21 4.35 0.28
N ILE A 68 11.97 4.33 -0.21
CA ILE A 68 10.93 3.35 0.17
C ILE A 68 10.83 2.25 -0.90
N TRP A 69 10.93 0.99 -0.48
CA TRP A 69 10.84 -0.13 -1.39
C TRP A 69 9.39 -0.44 -1.76
N HIS A 70 9.05 -0.39 -3.06
CA HIS A 70 7.74 -0.80 -3.53
C HIS A 70 7.76 -2.22 -4.11
N SER A 71 6.74 -3.02 -3.77
CA SER A 71 6.55 -4.38 -4.31
C SER A 71 5.09 -4.69 -4.55
N THR A 72 4.81 -5.64 -5.44
CA THR A 72 3.45 -6.08 -5.75
C THR A 72 3.03 -7.27 -4.87
N CYS A 73 1.75 -7.31 -4.54
CA CYS A 73 1.14 -8.30 -3.67
C CYS A 73 1.13 -9.66 -4.34
N SER A 74 1.80 -10.63 -3.72
CA SER A 74 1.89 -12.00 -4.24
C SER A 74 0.52 -12.66 -4.41
N SER A 75 -0.44 -12.36 -3.52
CA SER A 75 -1.81 -12.88 -3.63
C SER A 75 -2.51 -12.37 -4.89
N HIS A 76 -2.31 -11.09 -5.24
CA HIS A 76 -2.88 -10.53 -6.45
C HIS A 76 -2.20 -11.13 -7.69
N THR A 77 -0.87 -11.25 -7.67
CA THR A 77 -0.11 -11.89 -8.75
C THR A 77 -0.53 -13.34 -8.97
N ALA A 78 -0.71 -14.13 -7.90
CA ALA A 78 -1.17 -15.50 -7.99
C ALA A 78 -2.59 -15.60 -8.56
N ASN A 79 -3.48 -14.68 -8.19
CA ASN A 79 -4.84 -14.61 -8.74
C ASN A 79 -4.84 -14.29 -10.24
N LEU A 80 -4.01 -13.34 -10.70
CA LEU A 80 -3.85 -13.04 -12.12
C LEU A 80 -3.26 -14.24 -12.88
N PHE A 81 -2.28 -14.91 -12.30
CA PHE A 81 -1.71 -16.13 -12.88
C PHE A 81 -2.77 -17.23 -13.02
N ALA A 82 -3.55 -17.50 -11.96
CA ALA A 82 -4.61 -18.50 -12.00
C ALA A 82 -5.65 -18.20 -13.09
N LYS A 83 -6.06 -16.93 -13.24
CA LYS A 83 -6.95 -16.52 -14.34
C LYS A 83 -6.33 -16.81 -15.71
N SER A 84 -5.06 -16.44 -15.91
CA SER A 84 -4.37 -16.65 -17.19
C SER A 84 -4.18 -18.13 -17.58
N VAL A 85 -4.23 -19.05 -16.61
CA VAL A 85 -4.12 -20.49 -16.86
C VAL A 85 -5.50 -21.13 -17.12
N LEU A 86 -6.57 -20.49 -16.64
CA LEU A 86 -7.95 -20.97 -16.78
C LEU A 86 -8.69 -20.38 -17.99
N ASP A 87 -8.21 -19.23 -18.50
CA ASP A 87 -8.64 -18.62 -19.76
C ASP A 87 -7.96 -19.27 -20.98
#